data_AF-A0A7Y2XG03-F1
#
_entry.id   AF-A0A7Y2XG03-F1
#
_cell.length_a   1.000
_cell.length_b   1.000
_cell.length_c   1.000
_cell.angle_alpha   90.00
_cell.angle_beta   90.00
_cell.angle_gamma   90.00
#
_symmetry.space_group_name_H-M   'P 1'
#
loop_
_entity.id
_entity.type
_entity.pdbx_description
1 polymer ?
#
loop_
_entity_poly.entity_id
_entity_poly.type
_entity_poly.pdbx_seq_one_letter_code
_entity_poly.pdbx_strand_id
1 'polypeptide(L)'
;MKKLAVAQWNELEDRKPAHALVGDVDLVVTRFDDRVSVLYGRCAHRGALMSDGYVDGPNLICGVHDWDYRLDTGVSEYNNAETLQKFASWIEDGQVLVDEDEIRAWSQANPQPFQRDAYQGVYQDHTGTQDEPYVKFIRKLATEGLSKTGHHGPAAAMGVPRGELPLWDDIQFVVAQLHKLPLLDDEPVGTDVVIGPKAKKPLKLDIPLFVSDMSFGALSEEAKVALAKGAELAGTGICSGEGGMLPDEQAANSRYFYELASARFGFSWDKLRNVQAFHFKGGQGAKTGTGGHLPGEKVQGKIAEVRELEPGTPAISPARFPDWTELGQFREFADEVRERTGGIPVGFKLSAQHIEKDIDAALEIGVDYIILDGRGGGTGAAPLIFRDNISVPTIPALAR
;
A
#
# COMPACT_ATOMS: atom_id res chain seq x y z
N MET A 1 -19.08 24.35 45.09
CA MET A 1 -18.53 23.18 45.78
C MET A 1 -19.67 22.27 46.16
N LYS A 2 -19.88 21.26 45.32
CA LYS A 2 -20.88 20.22 45.49
C LYS A 2 -20.14 18.95 45.91
N LYS A 3 -20.24 18.59 47.19
CA LYS A 3 -19.59 17.39 47.72
C LYS A 3 -20.27 16.13 47.17
N LEU A 4 -19.51 15.24 46.57
CA LEU A 4 -19.98 13.95 46.04
C LEU A 4 -19.14 12.82 46.63
N ALA A 5 -19.80 11.78 47.14
CA ALA A 5 -19.11 10.60 47.68
C ALA A 5 -18.64 9.69 46.54
N VAL A 6 -17.36 9.31 46.55
CA VAL A 6 -16.73 8.49 45.50
C VAL A 6 -16.22 7.14 46.01
N ALA A 7 -16.00 6.99 47.32
CA ALA A 7 -15.63 5.71 47.94
C ALA A 7 -15.97 5.70 49.43
N GLN A 8 -16.07 4.52 50.04
CA GLN A 8 -16.13 4.36 51.50
C GLN A 8 -14.70 4.29 52.06
N TRP A 9 -14.37 5.10 53.06
CA TRP A 9 -13.03 5.17 53.64
C TRP A 9 -12.55 3.82 54.19
N ASN A 10 -13.46 3.07 54.84
CA ASN A 10 -13.15 1.78 55.44
C ASN A 10 -12.99 0.64 54.43
N GLU A 11 -13.43 0.84 53.18
CA GLU A 11 -13.28 -0.14 52.10
C GLU A 11 -11.99 0.09 51.29
N LEU A 12 -11.34 1.25 51.46
CA LEU A 12 -10.05 1.53 50.84
C LEU A 12 -8.92 0.88 51.64
N GLU A 13 -8.25 -0.10 51.03
CA GLU A 13 -6.98 -0.63 51.50
C GLU A 13 -5.88 0.44 51.42
N ASP A 14 -5.00 0.48 52.42
CA ASP A 14 -3.89 1.43 52.42
C ASP A 14 -2.96 1.18 51.22
N ARG A 15 -2.61 2.26 50.51
CA ARG A 15 -1.74 2.27 49.32
C ARG A 15 -2.21 1.37 48.17
N LYS A 16 -3.51 1.08 48.11
CA LYS A 16 -4.13 0.37 46.98
C LYS A 16 -4.96 1.35 46.14
N PRO A 17 -4.65 1.54 44.85
CA PRO A 17 -5.45 2.37 43.97
C PRO A 17 -6.86 1.79 43.78
N ALA A 18 -7.87 2.65 43.85
CA ALA A 18 -9.27 2.30 43.60
C ALA A 18 -9.84 3.19 42.49
N HIS A 19 -10.74 2.63 41.69
CA HIS A 19 -11.42 3.36 40.61
C HIS A 19 -12.64 4.10 41.13
N ALA A 20 -12.86 5.33 40.64
CA ALA A 20 -14.14 6.01 40.74
C ALA A 20 -14.45 6.78 39.45
N LEU A 21 -15.72 7.11 39.23
CA LEU A 21 -16.19 7.84 38.05
C LEU A 21 -17.09 8.99 38.47
N VAL A 22 -16.79 10.20 37.98
CA VAL A 22 -17.62 11.39 38.19
C VAL A 22 -17.93 12.02 36.83
N GLY A 23 -19.19 11.93 36.41
CA GLY A 23 -19.55 12.27 35.02
C GLY A 23 -18.87 11.31 34.05
N ASP A 24 -18.01 11.84 33.19
CA ASP A 24 -17.20 11.10 32.23
C ASP A 24 -15.72 10.99 32.64
N VAL A 25 -15.34 11.55 33.79
CA VAL A 25 -13.95 11.60 34.28
C VAL A 25 -13.63 10.41 35.16
N ASP A 26 -12.70 9.58 34.70
CA ASP A 26 -12.07 8.54 35.53
C ASP A 26 -11.25 9.18 36.65
N LEU A 27 -11.39 8.66 37.86
CA LEU A 27 -10.62 9.04 39.03
C LEU A 27 -9.86 7.83 39.58
N VAL A 28 -8.67 8.09 40.11
CA VAL A 28 -7.96 7.13 40.97
C VAL A 28 -7.97 7.66 42.39
N VAL A 29 -8.60 6.89 43.28
CA VAL A 29 -8.70 7.18 44.70
C VAL A 29 -7.70 6.30 45.41
N THR A 30 -6.78 6.89 46.17
CA THR A 30 -5.77 6.14 46.89
C THR A 30 -5.70 6.61 48.33
N ARG A 31 -5.96 5.68 49.26
CA ARG A 31 -5.67 5.88 50.67
C ARG A 31 -4.17 5.77 50.90
N PHE A 32 -3.60 6.68 51.66
CA PHE A 32 -2.22 6.57 52.13
C PHE A 32 -2.12 7.17 53.53
N ASP A 33 -1.80 6.31 54.49
CA ASP A 33 -1.80 6.61 55.92
C ASP A 33 -3.22 7.03 56.39
N ASP A 34 -3.35 8.24 56.93
CA ASP A 34 -4.59 8.88 57.37
C ASP A 34 -5.17 9.86 56.33
N ARG A 35 -4.63 9.87 55.11
CA ARG A 35 -5.01 10.77 54.02
C ARG A 35 -5.57 10.02 52.82
N VAL A 36 -6.25 10.77 51.97
CA VAL A 36 -6.71 10.30 50.65
C VAL A 36 -6.16 11.19 49.55
N SER A 37 -5.77 10.59 48.44
CA SER A 37 -5.48 11.29 47.20
C SER A 37 -6.55 10.92 46.18
N VAL A 38 -7.00 11.92 45.43
CA VAL A 38 -7.88 11.73 44.28
C VAL A 38 -7.23 12.43 43.10
N LEU A 39 -6.74 11.63 42.16
CA LEU A 39 -6.12 12.12 40.93
C LEU A 39 -6.99 11.76 39.73
N TYR A 40 -6.72 12.40 38.59
CA TYR A 40 -7.21 11.93 37.30
C TYR A 40 -6.82 10.46 37.09
N GLY A 41 -7.80 9.63 36.77
CA GLY A 41 -7.71 8.18 36.85
C GLY A 41 -7.04 7.52 35.65
N ARG A 42 -6.50 8.29 34.70
CA ARG A 42 -5.82 7.75 33.52
C ARG A 42 -4.41 8.30 33.36
N CYS A 43 -3.50 7.41 33.01
CA CYS A 43 -2.10 7.75 32.74
C CYS A 43 -1.98 8.72 31.55
N ALA A 44 -1.12 9.73 31.65
CA ALA A 44 -0.93 10.74 30.61
C ALA A 44 -0.36 10.17 29.29
N HIS A 45 0.30 9.00 29.29
CA HIS A 45 0.92 8.42 28.10
C HIS A 45 -0.04 7.57 27.23
N ARG A 46 -0.63 6.50 27.81
CA ARG A 46 -1.48 5.55 27.07
C ARG A 46 -2.93 5.53 27.55
N GLY A 47 -3.32 6.40 28.48
CA GLY A 47 -4.67 6.46 29.01
C GLY A 47 -5.08 5.23 29.83
N ALA A 48 -4.12 4.41 30.27
CA ALA A 48 -4.35 3.26 31.13
C ALA A 48 -4.98 3.70 32.47
N LEU A 49 -5.89 2.89 33.02
CA LEU A 49 -6.49 3.19 34.31
C LEU A 49 -5.43 3.11 35.41
N MET A 50 -5.23 4.21 36.13
CA MET A 50 -4.29 4.28 37.25
C MET A 50 -4.79 3.45 38.45
N SER A 51 -6.07 3.09 38.48
CA SER A 51 -6.62 2.12 39.42
C SER A 51 -6.10 0.69 39.21
N ASP A 52 -5.61 0.37 38.01
CA ASP A 52 -5.00 -0.92 37.70
C ASP A 52 -3.49 -0.92 37.99
N GLY A 53 -2.95 0.22 38.45
CA GLY A 53 -1.57 0.38 38.87
C GLY A 53 -1.30 -0.09 40.31
N TYR A 54 -0.16 0.33 40.83
CA TYR A 54 0.24 0.05 42.21
C TYR A 54 0.95 1.26 42.83
N VAL A 55 1.14 1.26 44.14
CA VAL A 55 1.89 2.31 44.84
C VAL A 55 3.28 1.77 45.19
N ASP A 56 4.32 2.54 44.88
CA ASP A 56 5.68 2.32 45.34
C ASP A 56 6.21 3.60 46.00
N GLY A 57 6.57 3.49 47.29
CA GLY A 57 6.95 4.65 48.11
C GLY A 57 5.88 5.76 48.11
N PRO A 58 6.21 7.01 47.69
CA PRO A 58 5.26 8.11 47.60
C PRO A 58 4.50 8.16 46.26
N ASN A 59 4.75 7.23 45.34
CA ASN A 59 4.32 7.32 43.96
C ASN A 59 3.25 6.30 43.62
N LEU A 60 2.28 6.75 42.83
CA LEU A 60 1.34 5.93 42.09
C LEU A 60 1.98 5.56 40.75
N ILE A 61 2.15 4.26 40.51
CA ILE A 61 2.82 3.71 39.35
C ILE A 61 1.79 3.15 38.37
N CYS A 62 1.90 3.53 37.10
CA CYS A 62 1.08 3.00 36.01
C CYS A 62 1.40 1.52 35.76
N GLY A 63 0.38 0.64 35.78
CA GLY A 63 0.57 -0.81 35.59
C GLY A 63 0.97 -1.27 34.19
N VAL A 64 1.12 -0.37 33.22
CA VAL A 64 1.45 -0.72 31.82
C VAL A 64 2.92 -0.46 31.47
N HIS A 65 3.48 0.66 31.92
CA HIS A 65 4.83 1.10 31.53
C HIS A 65 5.58 1.79 32.68
N ASP A 66 5.20 1.49 33.92
CA ASP A 66 5.87 1.85 35.17
C ASP A 66 6.16 3.35 35.38
N TRP A 67 5.38 4.23 34.75
CA TRP A 67 5.51 5.67 34.94
C TRP A 67 4.93 6.12 36.28
N ASP A 68 5.60 7.06 36.93
CA ASP A 68 5.32 7.48 38.29
C ASP A 68 4.55 8.82 38.38
N TYR A 69 3.67 8.92 39.36
CA TYR A 69 3.03 10.17 39.76
C TYR A 69 2.93 10.23 41.27
N ARG A 70 3.41 11.32 41.87
CA ARG A 70 3.33 11.55 43.32
C ARG A 70 1.88 11.51 43.82
N LEU A 71 1.61 10.72 44.86
CA LEU A 71 0.27 10.67 45.47
C LEU A 71 -0.17 12.03 46.04
N ASP A 72 0.76 12.83 46.54
CA ASP A 72 0.45 14.11 47.18
C ASP A 72 0.27 15.27 46.20
N THR A 73 0.83 15.22 45.00
CA THR A 73 0.79 16.34 44.04
C THR A 73 0.24 15.97 42.66
N GLY A 74 0.30 14.69 42.28
CA GLY A 74 0.03 14.23 40.92
C GLY A 74 1.19 14.44 39.95
N VAL A 75 2.30 15.05 40.36
CA VAL A 75 3.47 15.35 39.51
C VAL A 75 4.40 14.15 39.45
N SER A 76 4.92 13.82 38.26
CA SER A 76 5.97 12.79 38.13
C SER A 76 7.29 13.27 38.74
N GLU A 77 7.94 12.41 39.54
CA GLU A 77 9.30 12.65 40.05
C GLU A 77 10.35 12.50 38.94
N TYR A 78 10.08 11.67 37.93
CA TYR A 78 10.95 11.50 36.77
C TYR A 78 10.89 12.69 35.80
N ASN A 79 9.70 13.21 35.53
CA ASN A 79 9.48 14.35 34.62
C ASN A 79 8.45 15.34 35.19
N ASN A 80 8.91 16.40 35.84
CA ASN A 80 8.03 17.38 36.48
C ASN A 80 7.11 18.16 35.50
N ALA A 81 7.30 18.03 34.18
CA ALA A 81 6.37 18.58 33.20
C ALA A 81 5.08 17.74 33.06
N GLU A 82 5.09 16.50 33.54
CA GLU A 82 3.96 15.58 33.47
C GLU A 82 3.25 15.51 34.82
N THR A 83 1.94 15.77 34.80
CA THR A 83 1.11 15.81 36.00
C THR A 83 -0.25 15.17 35.72
N LEU A 84 -0.72 14.35 36.64
CA LEU A 84 -2.13 14.02 36.76
C LEU A 84 -2.82 15.16 37.52
N GLN A 85 -4.00 15.57 37.06
CA GLN A 85 -4.80 16.55 37.79
C GLN A 85 -5.13 15.98 39.17
N LYS A 86 -4.77 16.71 40.23
CA LYS A 86 -5.24 16.42 41.58
C LYS A 86 -6.55 17.16 41.84
N PHE A 87 -7.55 16.45 42.35
CA PHE A 87 -8.84 17.03 42.72
C PHE A 87 -8.91 17.25 44.23
N ALA A 88 -9.68 18.24 44.65
CA ALA A 88 -9.94 18.48 46.05
C ALA A 88 -10.76 17.32 46.64
N SER A 89 -10.30 16.79 47.78
CA SER A 89 -10.91 15.63 48.43
C SER A 89 -10.85 15.73 49.96
N TRP A 90 -11.84 15.13 50.62
CA TRP A 90 -12.00 15.12 52.07
C TRP A 90 -12.61 13.81 52.56
N ILE A 91 -12.38 13.52 53.84
CA ILE A 91 -12.97 12.38 54.54
C ILE A 91 -13.98 12.94 55.53
N GLU A 92 -15.27 12.64 55.34
CA GLU A 92 -16.35 13.03 56.25
C GLU A 92 -17.31 11.86 56.42
N ASP A 93 -17.77 11.60 57.65
CA ASP A 93 -18.72 10.53 57.98
C ASP A 93 -18.34 9.14 57.42
N GLY A 94 -17.04 8.85 57.34
CA GLY A 94 -16.53 7.57 56.82
C GLY A 94 -16.52 7.45 55.28
N GLN A 95 -16.76 8.56 54.56
CA GLN A 95 -16.79 8.61 53.11
C GLN A 95 -15.66 9.47 52.55
N VAL A 96 -15.12 9.07 51.41
CA VAL A 96 -14.24 9.91 50.59
C VAL A 96 -15.12 10.73 49.66
N LEU A 97 -15.00 12.05 49.77
CA LEU A 97 -15.79 13.01 49.03
C LEU A 97 -14.87 13.86 48.14
N VAL A 98 -15.41 14.33 47.02
CA VAL A 98 -14.74 15.23 46.04
C VAL A 98 -15.61 16.44 45.73
N ASP A 99 -15.02 17.51 45.16
CA ASP A 99 -15.81 18.59 44.55
C ASP A 99 -16.28 18.19 43.14
N GLU A 100 -17.56 17.87 42.99
CA GLU A 100 -18.14 17.56 41.69
C GLU A 100 -18.09 18.77 40.73
N ASP A 101 -18.20 20.00 41.25
CA ASP A 101 -18.16 21.20 40.41
C ASP A 101 -16.76 21.40 39.81
N GLU A 102 -15.70 21.12 40.59
CA GLU A 102 -14.30 21.16 40.14
C GLU A 102 -14.05 20.15 39.02
N ILE A 103 -14.46 18.90 39.22
CA ILE A 103 -14.26 17.82 38.25
C ILE A 103 -15.01 18.12 36.96
N ARG A 104 -16.25 18.63 37.04
CA ARG A 104 -17.03 19.01 35.86
C ARG A 104 -16.41 20.19 35.11
N ALA A 105 -15.92 21.20 35.83
CA ALA A 105 -15.21 22.33 35.21
C ALA A 105 -13.93 21.85 34.52
N TRP A 106 -13.18 20.95 35.16
CA TRP A 106 -11.98 20.35 34.57
C TRP A 106 -12.31 19.52 33.33
N SER A 107 -13.37 18.69 33.36
CA SER A 107 -13.83 17.91 32.19
C SER A 107 -14.20 18.80 31.01
N GLN A 108 -14.87 19.93 31.25
CA GLN A 108 -15.20 20.88 30.18
C GLN A 108 -13.95 21.51 29.55
N ALA A 109 -12.93 21.81 30.36
CA ALA A 109 -11.65 22.31 29.87
C ALA A 109 -10.77 21.21 29.24
N ASN A 110 -11.00 19.94 29.60
CA ASN A 110 -10.24 18.78 29.17
C ASN A 110 -11.19 17.65 28.71
N PRO A 111 -11.82 17.79 27.52
CA PRO A 111 -12.72 16.76 27.00
C PRO A 111 -12.02 15.40 26.92
N GLN A 112 -12.71 14.35 27.36
CA GLN A 112 -12.11 13.01 27.42
C GLN A 112 -11.82 12.48 26.01
N PRO A 113 -10.60 11.99 25.71
CA PRO A 113 -10.20 11.60 24.36
C PRO A 113 -10.80 10.25 23.90
N PHE A 114 -11.51 9.53 24.77
CA PHE A 114 -12.11 8.21 24.53
C PHE A 114 -13.63 8.25 24.41
N GLN A 115 -14.15 7.31 23.62
CA GLN A 115 -15.59 7.01 23.59
C GLN A 115 -15.85 5.80 24.47
N ARG A 116 -16.22 6.04 25.73
CA ARG A 116 -16.43 4.98 26.73
C ARG A 116 -17.40 3.88 26.28
N ASP A 117 -18.49 4.26 25.59
CA ASP A 117 -19.53 3.35 25.16
C ASP A 117 -19.19 2.57 23.88
N ALA A 118 -18.04 2.85 23.25
CA ALA A 118 -17.57 2.12 22.09
C ALA A 118 -16.99 0.75 22.49
N TYR A 119 -16.85 -0.16 21.52
CA TYR A 119 -16.16 -1.44 21.72
C TYR A 119 -14.72 -1.20 22.23
N GLN A 120 -14.38 -1.76 23.39
CA GLN A 120 -13.12 -1.49 24.12
C GLN A 120 -12.90 -0.02 24.51
N GLY A 121 -13.96 0.80 24.62
CA GLY A 121 -13.87 2.23 24.92
C GLY A 121 -13.12 2.58 26.20
N VAL A 122 -13.20 1.72 27.22
CA VAL A 122 -12.46 1.85 28.48
C VAL A 122 -10.95 1.66 28.31
N TYR A 123 -10.52 0.89 27.31
CA TYR A 123 -9.12 0.50 27.05
C TYR A 123 -8.58 1.12 25.75
N GLN A 124 -9.22 2.18 25.26
CA GLN A 124 -8.87 2.79 23.99
C GLN A 124 -7.50 3.48 24.10
N ASP A 125 -6.52 2.98 23.34
CA ASP A 125 -5.23 3.66 23.15
C ASP A 125 -5.38 4.73 22.07
N HIS A 126 -5.13 5.99 22.43
CA HIS A 126 -5.23 7.16 21.57
C HIS A 126 -3.91 7.62 20.96
N THR A 127 -2.79 7.28 21.59
CA THR A 127 -1.50 7.87 21.26
C THR A 127 -0.82 7.13 20.11
N GLY A 128 -1.04 5.81 19.96
CA GLY A 128 -0.63 4.99 18.80
C GLY A 128 0.81 5.24 18.35
N THR A 129 1.76 4.42 18.81
CA THR A 129 3.20 4.68 18.64
C THR A 129 3.76 4.26 17.27
N GLN A 130 4.95 4.77 16.95
CA GLN A 130 5.80 4.28 15.84
C GLN A 130 6.20 2.80 16.02
N ASP A 131 6.25 2.31 17.26
CA ASP A 131 6.63 0.92 17.58
C ASP A 131 5.52 -0.08 17.24
N GLU A 132 4.27 0.38 17.17
CA GLU A 132 3.11 -0.46 16.83
C GLU A 132 2.27 0.17 15.69
N PRO A 133 2.85 0.40 14.50
CA PRO A 133 2.22 1.22 13.44
C PRO A 133 0.94 0.59 12.89
N TYR A 134 0.70 -0.69 13.18
CA TYR A 134 -0.43 -1.46 12.70
C TYR A 134 -1.57 -1.64 13.71
N VAL A 135 -1.46 -1.21 14.98
CA VAL A 135 -2.52 -1.44 16.00
C VAL A 135 -3.86 -0.86 15.59
N LYS A 136 -3.87 0.36 15.04
CA LYS A 136 -5.08 1.00 14.52
C LYS A 136 -5.69 0.19 13.39
N PHE A 137 -4.86 -0.35 12.49
CA PHE A 137 -5.30 -1.19 11.38
C PHE A 137 -5.83 -2.55 11.86
N ILE A 138 -5.17 -3.20 12.82
CA ILE A 138 -5.61 -4.45 13.45
C ILE A 138 -6.97 -4.27 14.11
N ARG A 139 -7.15 -3.20 14.91
CA ARG A 139 -8.44 -2.89 15.54
C ARG A 139 -9.53 -2.67 14.49
N LYS A 140 -9.23 -1.91 13.44
CA LYS A 140 -10.18 -1.70 12.33
C LYS A 140 -10.59 -3.02 11.67
N LEU A 141 -9.64 -3.90 11.37
CA LEU A 141 -9.93 -5.23 10.82
C LEU A 141 -10.74 -6.09 11.79
N ALA A 142 -10.47 -6.03 13.09
CA ALA A 142 -11.21 -6.78 14.10
C ALA A 142 -12.67 -6.31 14.23
N THR A 143 -12.93 -5.00 14.08
CA THR A 143 -14.29 -4.44 14.17
C THR A 143 -15.07 -4.56 12.87
N GLU A 144 -14.44 -4.32 11.72
CA GLU A 144 -15.13 -4.16 10.43
C GLU A 144 -14.94 -5.38 9.50
N GLY A 145 -14.02 -6.28 9.81
CA GLY A 145 -13.57 -7.34 8.91
C GLY A 145 -12.99 -6.78 7.60
N LEU A 146 -13.00 -7.59 6.54
CA LEU A 146 -12.55 -7.17 5.21
C LEU A 146 -13.59 -6.36 4.43
N SER A 147 -14.80 -6.21 4.97
CA SER A 147 -15.93 -5.57 4.27
C SER A 147 -15.67 -4.11 3.88
N LYS A 148 -14.81 -3.41 4.64
CA LYS A 148 -14.44 -2.00 4.42
C LYS A 148 -13.08 -1.78 3.77
N THR A 149 -12.27 -2.83 3.66
CA THR A 149 -10.91 -2.76 3.09
C THR A 149 -10.79 -3.46 1.75
N GLY A 150 -11.73 -4.33 1.39
CA GLY A 150 -11.70 -5.15 0.17
C GLY A 150 -11.14 -6.55 0.41
N HIS A 151 -11.42 -7.47 -0.52
CA HIS A 151 -11.08 -8.90 -0.41
C HIS A 151 -9.59 -9.16 -0.16
N HIS A 152 -8.70 -8.34 -0.75
CA HIS A 152 -7.25 -8.45 -0.59
C HIS A 152 -6.65 -7.45 0.40
N GLY A 153 -7.50 -6.81 1.23
CA GLY A 153 -7.09 -5.70 2.08
C GLY A 153 -6.93 -4.39 1.31
N PRO A 154 -6.33 -3.36 1.95
CA PRO A 154 -6.23 -2.01 1.38
C PRO A 154 -5.49 -2.02 0.04
N ALA A 155 -5.92 -1.15 -0.87
CA ALA A 155 -5.31 -0.98 -2.19
C ALA A 155 -4.86 0.46 -2.40
N ALA A 156 -3.81 0.65 -3.21
CA ALA A 156 -3.31 1.95 -3.59
C ALA A 156 -2.86 1.96 -5.07
N ALA A 157 -2.70 3.16 -5.61
CA ALA A 157 -2.08 3.38 -6.91
C ALA A 157 -0.55 3.50 -6.77
N MET A 158 0.14 3.53 -7.91
CA MET A 158 1.60 3.65 -8.04
C MET A 158 2.37 2.45 -7.47
N GLY A 159 3.69 2.45 -7.70
CA GLY A 159 4.60 1.43 -7.19
C GLY A 159 5.12 1.74 -5.78
N VAL A 160 6.09 0.95 -5.34
CA VAL A 160 6.86 1.18 -4.11
C VAL A 160 7.63 2.52 -4.20
N PRO A 161 7.73 3.30 -3.11
CA PRO A 161 8.52 4.54 -3.10
C PRO A 161 9.96 4.31 -3.60
N ARG A 162 10.47 5.24 -4.42
CA ARG A 162 11.82 5.11 -5.00
C ARG A 162 12.93 5.04 -3.95
N GLY A 163 12.76 5.69 -2.80
CA GLY A 163 13.74 5.66 -1.70
C GLY A 163 13.89 4.29 -1.03
N GLU A 164 12.98 3.35 -1.29
CA GLU A 164 13.04 1.97 -0.80
C GLU A 164 13.63 0.99 -1.85
N LEU A 165 14.06 1.50 -3.00
CA LEU A 165 14.59 0.69 -4.11
C LEU A 165 16.05 1.07 -4.41
N PRO A 166 16.86 0.14 -4.95
CA PRO A 166 18.18 0.48 -5.48
C PRO A 166 18.08 1.62 -6.50
N LEU A 167 19.00 2.58 -6.44
CA LEU A 167 18.98 3.76 -7.29
C LEU A 167 19.88 3.55 -8.51
N TRP A 168 19.45 4.08 -9.66
CA TRP A 168 20.25 4.04 -10.89
C TRP A 168 21.54 4.86 -10.76
N ASP A 169 21.54 5.89 -9.91
CA ASP A 169 22.70 6.75 -9.63
C ASP A 169 23.83 5.99 -8.89
N ASP A 170 23.53 4.82 -8.31
CA ASP A 170 24.52 3.97 -7.65
C ASP A 170 25.27 3.07 -8.65
N ILE A 171 24.85 3.02 -9.93
CA ILE A 171 25.49 2.21 -10.96
C ILE A 171 26.71 2.96 -11.53
N GLN A 172 27.84 2.25 -11.62
CA GLN A 172 29.06 2.75 -12.25
C GLN A 172 29.25 2.12 -13.63
N PHE A 173 29.66 2.92 -14.61
CA PHE A 173 30.06 2.41 -15.92
C PHE A 173 31.51 1.91 -15.88
N VAL A 174 31.73 0.67 -16.32
CA VAL A 174 33.08 0.13 -16.54
C VAL A 174 33.51 0.50 -17.96
N VAL A 175 34.58 1.28 -18.07
CA VAL A 175 35.04 1.82 -19.36
C VAL A 175 36.00 0.88 -20.09
N ALA A 176 36.01 0.99 -21.41
CA ALA A 176 36.95 0.32 -22.31
C ALA A 176 38.41 0.75 -22.03
N GLN A 177 39.36 -0.17 -22.20
CA GLN A 177 40.80 0.08 -22.02
C GLN A 177 41.62 -0.78 -22.99
N LEU A 178 42.22 -1.89 -22.52
CA LEU A 178 43.10 -2.74 -23.34
C LEU A 178 42.38 -3.93 -23.98
N HIS A 179 41.43 -4.55 -23.28
CA HIS A 179 40.70 -5.72 -23.81
C HIS A 179 39.74 -5.34 -24.95
N LYS A 180 39.24 -4.10 -24.90
CA LYS A 180 38.48 -3.41 -25.94
C LYS A 180 38.96 -1.97 -25.91
N LEU A 181 39.45 -1.47 -27.04
CA LEU A 181 39.88 -0.08 -27.14
C LEU A 181 38.65 0.84 -27.05
N PRO A 182 38.75 2.02 -26.41
CA PRO A 182 37.70 3.02 -26.49
C PRO A 182 37.53 3.49 -27.94
N LEU A 183 36.29 3.84 -28.30
CA LEU A 183 36.00 4.51 -29.57
C LEU A 183 36.66 5.90 -29.58
N LEU A 184 37.05 6.37 -30.76
CA LEU A 184 37.47 7.76 -30.95
C LEU A 184 36.26 8.71 -30.90
N ASP A 185 36.50 9.99 -30.61
CA ASP A 185 35.44 11.00 -30.42
C ASP A 185 34.54 11.19 -31.65
N ASP A 186 35.03 10.90 -32.85
CA ASP A 186 34.32 11.03 -34.13
C ASP A 186 33.66 9.73 -34.59
N GLU A 187 33.83 8.62 -33.86
CA GLU A 187 33.17 7.37 -34.20
C GLU A 187 31.67 7.44 -33.87
N PRO A 188 30.80 7.06 -34.82
CA PRO A 188 29.36 7.13 -34.62
C PRO A 188 28.89 6.09 -33.59
N VAL A 189 28.02 6.51 -32.67
CA VAL A 189 27.35 5.63 -31.71
C VAL A 189 25.84 5.70 -31.96
N GLY A 190 25.23 4.55 -32.27
CA GLY A 190 23.79 4.41 -32.47
C GLY A 190 23.04 4.16 -31.17
N THR A 191 21.78 4.60 -31.14
CA THR A 191 20.80 4.30 -30.07
C THR A 191 19.66 3.42 -30.58
N ASP A 192 19.69 3.01 -31.84
CA ASP A 192 18.65 2.22 -32.45
C ASP A 192 18.61 0.80 -31.85
N VAL A 193 17.40 0.27 -31.71
CA VAL A 193 17.14 -1.04 -31.13
C VAL A 193 16.20 -1.82 -32.05
N VAL A 194 16.52 -3.10 -32.24
CA VAL A 194 15.68 -4.04 -33.00
C VAL A 194 15.03 -5.03 -32.04
N ILE A 195 13.71 -4.98 -31.94
CA ILE A 195 12.90 -5.92 -31.16
C ILE A 195 12.57 -7.14 -32.02
N GLY A 196 12.90 -8.32 -31.49
CA GLY A 196 12.73 -9.60 -32.15
C GLY A 196 13.50 -9.69 -33.48
N PRO A 197 14.83 -9.58 -33.48
CA PRO A 197 15.64 -9.54 -34.70
C PRO A 197 15.55 -10.82 -35.57
N LYS A 198 15.00 -11.92 -35.02
CA LYS A 198 14.76 -13.18 -35.72
C LYS A 198 13.33 -13.32 -36.27
N ALA A 199 12.42 -12.40 -35.94
CA ALA A 199 11.07 -12.38 -36.50
C ALA A 199 11.11 -12.04 -38.00
N LYS A 200 10.06 -12.41 -38.75
CA LYS A 200 9.98 -12.08 -40.19
C LYS A 200 9.82 -10.58 -40.43
N LYS A 201 9.17 -9.89 -39.49
CA LYS A 201 8.94 -8.45 -39.48
C LYS A 201 9.45 -7.86 -38.16
N PRO A 202 10.79 -7.77 -37.96
CA PRO A 202 11.34 -7.22 -36.73
C PRO A 202 10.94 -5.74 -36.57
N LEU A 203 10.71 -5.31 -35.33
CA LEU A 203 10.34 -3.93 -35.03
C LEU A 203 11.59 -3.11 -34.71
N LYS A 204 11.78 -1.99 -35.39
CA LYS A 204 12.89 -1.06 -35.17
C LYS A 204 12.42 0.16 -34.38
N LEU A 205 13.21 0.57 -33.40
CA LEU A 205 13.06 1.79 -32.62
C LEU A 205 14.32 2.64 -32.80
N ASP A 206 14.16 3.96 -32.88
CA ASP A 206 15.29 4.88 -33.07
C ASP A 206 16.08 5.11 -31.76
N ILE A 207 15.47 4.80 -30.62
CA ILE A 207 16.02 4.94 -29.26
C ILE A 207 15.69 3.72 -28.39
N PRO A 208 16.48 3.44 -27.32
CA PRO A 208 16.28 2.28 -26.44
C PRO A 208 15.25 2.56 -25.33
N LEU A 209 14.23 3.35 -25.64
CA LEU A 209 13.19 3.80 -24.70
C LEU A 209 11.84 3.65 -25.38
N PHE A 210 10.83 3.14 -24.69
CA PHE A 210 9.46 3.05 -25.20
C PHE A 210 8.46 3.31 -24.06
N VAL A 211 7.21 3.60 -24.41
CA VAL A 211 6.15 3.82 -23.42
C VAL A 211 5.52 2.48 -23.03
N SER A 212 5.74 2.07 -21.77
CA SER A 212 5.30 0.77 -21.24
C SER A 212 3.78 0.64 -21.06
N ASP A 213 3.32 -0.58 -20.79
CA ASP A 213 1.92 -0.99 -20.69
C ASP A 213 1.15 -0.25 -19.61
N MET A 214 0.22 0.59 -20.05
CA MET A 214 -0.75 1.25 -19.19
C MET A 214 -2.10 1.23 -19.88
N SER A 215 -3.10 0.61 -19.27
CA SER A 215 -4.39 0.37 -19.92
C SER A 215 -5.24 1.63 -20.08
N PHE A 216 -6.00 1.69 -21.17
CA PHE A 216 -7.14 2.61 -21.26
C PHE A 216 -8.17 2.26 -20.17
N GLY A 217 -8.60 3.27 -19.42
CA GLY A 217 -9.40 3.15 -18.20
C GLY A 217 -8.58 3.33 -16.92
N ALA A 218 -7.32 2.89 -16.89
CA ALA A 218 -6.37 3.35 -15.86
C ALA A 218 -5.87 4.76 -16.19
N LEU A 219 -5.58 5.00 -17.47
CA LEU A 219 -5.34 6.33 -18.03
C LEU A 219 -6.56 6.82 -18.81
N SER A 220 -6.68 8.15 -18.94
CA SER A 220 -7.69 8.76 -19.80
C SER A 220 -7.34 8.58 -21.28
N GLU A 221 -8.32 8.82 -22.15
CA GLU A 221 -8.15 8.76 -23.60
C GLU A 221 -7.10 9.77 -24.08
N GLU A 222 -7.15 11.00 -23.56
CA GLU A 222 -6.24 12.09 -23.91
C GLU A 222 -4.81 11.74 -23.53
N ALA A 223 -4.60 11.14 -22.35
CA ALA A 223 -3.29 10.68 -21.91
C ALA A 223 -2.73 9.60 -22.84
N LYS A 224 -3.55 8.61 -23.23
CA LYS A 224 -3.14 7.53 -24.14
C LYS A 224 -2.75 8.08 -25.51
N VAL A 225 -3.59 8.92 -26.11
CA VAL A 225 -3.32 9.54 -27.42
C VAL A 225 -2.10 10.47 -27.37
N ALA A 226 -1.95 11.25 -26.30
CA ALA A 226 -0.80 12.15 -26.13
C ALA A 226 0.52 11.37 -26.04
N LEU A 227 0.55 10.28 -25.25
CA LEU A 227 1.72 9.41 -25.13
C LEU A 227 2.05 8.73 -26.46
N ALA A 228 1.06 8.24 -27.20
CA ALA A 228 1.27 7.62 -28.51
C ALA A 228 1.88 8.59 -29.53
N LYS A 229 1.35 9.82 -29.61
CA LYS A 229 1.91 10.89 -30.45
C LYS A 229 3.33 11.24 -30.05
N GLY A 230 3.58 11.36 -28.74
CA GLY A 230 4.93 11.62 -28.21
C GLY A 230 5.92 10.52 -28.58
N ALA A 231 5.52 9.26 -28.45
CA ALA A 231 6.34 8.11 -28.85
C ALA A 231 6.64 8.12 -30.35
N GLU A 232 5.66 8.44 -31.20
CA GLU A 232 5.85 8.51 -32.65
C GLU A 232 6.87 9.60 -33.02
N LEU A 233 6.71 10.80 -32.44
CA LEU A 233 7.64 11.92 -32.64
C LEU A 233 9.06 11.62 -32.15
N ALA A 234 9.19 10.78 -31.11
CA ALA A 234 10.46 10.33 -30.56
C ALA A 234 11.06 9.13 -31.30
N GLY A 235 10.40 8.61 -32.35
CA GLY A 235 10.89 7.46 -33.10
C GLY A 235 10.78 6.12 -32.37
N THR A 236 9.86 6.02 -31.40
CA THR A 236 9.67 4.82 -30.58
C THR A 236 8.21 4.37 -30.47
N GLY A 237 8.00 3.25 -29.79
CA GLY A 237 6.72 2.59 -29.62
C GLY A 237 6.03 2.87 -28.30
N ILE A 238 4.77 2.44 -28.25
CA ILE A 238 3.90 2.46 -27.08
C ILE A 238 3.15 1.14 -26.96
N CYS A 239 2.90 0.71 -25.72
CA CYS A 239 2.10 -0.47 -25.44
C CYS A 239 0.65 -0.15 -25.06
N SER A 240 -0.28 -1.00 -25.52
CA SER A 240 -1.72 -0.85 -25.25
C SER A 240 -2.09 -0.99 -23.77
N GLY A 241 -1.40 -1.87 -23.04
CA GLY A 241 -1.83 -2.39 -21.76
C GLY A 241 -3.08 -3.28 -21.82
N GLU A 242 -3.46 -3.80 -20.66
CA GLU A 242 -4.50 -4.84 -20.46
C GLU A 242 -5.96 -4.42 -20.75
N GLY A 243 -6.19 -3.17 -21.14
CA GLY A 243 -7.53 -2.59 -21.29
C GLY A 243 -8.12 -2.69 -22.70
N GLY A 244 -7.45 -3.40 -23.60
CA GLY A 244 -7.76 -3.40 -25.02
C GLY A 244 -7.05 -2.29 -25.79
N MET A 245 -7.22 -2.30 -27.11
CA MET A 245 -6.61 -1.33 -28.02
C MET A 245 -7.56 -0.17 -28.30
N LEU A 246 -7.19 1.03 -27.86
CA LEU A 246 -7.90 2.26 -28.18
C LEU A 246 -7.57 2.67 -29.63
N PRO A 247 -8.56 2.81 -30.53
CA PRO A 247 -8.30 3.08 -31.95
C PRO A 247 -7.48 4.34 -32.20
N ASP A 248 -7.80 5.43 -31.51
CA ASP A 248 -7.10 6.73 -31.68
C ASP A 248 -5.66 6.70 -31.16
N GLU A 249 -5.39 5.86 -30.15
CA GLU A 249 -4.04 5.63 -29.65
C GLU A 249 -3.20 4.84 -30.67
N GLN A 250 -3.74 3.71 -31.16
CA GLN A 250 -3.04 2.90 -32.14
C GLN A 250 -2.80 3.70 -33.43
N ALA A 251 -3.79 4.44 -33.92
CA ALA A 251 -3.64 5.27 -35.12
C ALA A 251 -2.57 6.36 -34.98
N ALA A 252 -2.22 6.76 -33.76
CA ALA A 252 -1.24 7.81 -33.48
C ALA A 252 0.21 7.31 -33.40
N ASN A 253 0.47 5.99 -33.40
CA ASN A 253 1.82 5.43 -33.32
C ASN A 253 1.99 4.23 -34.26
N SER A 254 3.02 4.29 -35.11
CA SER A 254 3.35 3.28 -36.13
C SER A 254 4.18 2.11 -35.60
N ARG A 255 4.55 2.13 -34.31
CA ARG A 255 5.43 1.16 -33.63
C ARG A 255 4.70 0.58 -32.41
N TYR A 256 3.49 0.08 -32.65
CA TYR A 256 2.54 -0.24 -31.58
C TYR A 256 2.74 -1.67 -31.03
N PHE A 257 2.76 -1.78 -29.70
CA PHE A 257 2.85 -3.05 -28.97
C PHE A 257 1.47 -3.41 -28.41
N TYR A 258 0.95 -4.59 -28.74
CA TYR A 258 -0.34 -5.05 -28.23
C TYR A 258 -0.18 -6.10 -27.14
N GLU A 259 -0.70 -5.78 -25.95
CA GLU A 259 -0.69 -6.65 -24.77
C GLU A 259 -1.96 -7.51 -24.72
N LEU A 260 -1.80 -8.83 -24.58
CA LEU A 260 -2.90 -9.73 -24.25
C LEU A 260 -2.81 -10.17 -22.78
N ALA A 261 -3.81 -9.80 -22.00
CA ALA A 261 -3.96 -10.20 -20.60
C ALA A 261 -5.05 -11.27 -20.41
N SER A 262 -5.08 -11.88 -19.23
CA SER A 262 -5.91 -13.04 -18.87
C SER A 262 -7.42 -12.89 -19.12
N ALA A 263 -7.96 -11.67 -19.01
CA ALA A 263 -9.37 -11.39 -19.27
C ALA A 263 -9.69 -11.18 -20.75
N ARG A 264 -8.67 -11.00 -21.60
CA ARG A 264 -8.80 -10.76 -23.04
C ARG A 264 -9.71 -9.57 -23.39
N PHE A 265 -9.77 -8.56 -22.52
CA PHE A 265 -10.62 -7.38 -22.74
C PHE A 265 -10.32 -6.71 -24.08
N GLY A 266 -11.37 -6.55 -24.89
CA GLY A 266 -11.27 -5.92 -26.20
C GLY A 266 -10.34 -6.63 -27.18
N PHE A 267 -9.98 -7.90 -26.96
CA PHE A 267 -9.17 -8.66 -27.91
C PHE A 267 -10.00 -9.10 -29.10
N SER A 268 -9.51 -8.79 -30.30
CA SER A 268 -10.01 -9.41 -31.53
C SER A 268 -8.88 -9.60 -32.53
N TRP A 269 -8.94 -10.69 -33.29
CA TRP A 269 -7.92 -11.02 -34.27
C TRP A 269 -7.74 -9.94 -35.36
N ASP A 270 -8.80 -9.22 -35.70
CA ASP A 270 -8.73 -8.15 -36.71
C ASP A 270 -7.89 -6.95 -36.27
N LYS A 271 -7.78 -6.71 -34.96
CA LYS A 271 -6.95 -5.62 -34.41
C LYS A 271 -5.46 -5.83 -34.69
N LEU A 272 -5.01 -7.07 -34.85
CA LEU A 272 -3.59 -7.39 -35.08
C LEU A 272 -3.04 -6.86 -36.41
N ARG A 273 -3.90 -6.48 -37.36
CA ARG A 273 -3.46 -5.98 -38.68
C ARG A 273 -2.61 -4.72 -38.59
N ASN A 274 -2.79 -3.92 -37.54
CA ASN A 274 -2.13 -2.62 -37.36
C ASN A 274 -1.10 -2.62 -36.21
N VAL A 275 -0.65 -3.79 -35.77
CA VAL A 275 0.27 -3.95 -34.63
C VAL A 275 1.65 -4.39 -35.12
N GLN A 276 2.72 -3.89 -34.51
CA GLN A 276 4.11 -4.19 -34.89
C GLN A 276 4.83 -5.11 -33.92
N ALA A 277 4.31 -5.26 -32.71
CA ALA A 277 4.76 -6.26 -31.76
C ALA A 277 3.59 -6.72 -30.88
N PHE A 278 3.57 -7.98 -30.51
CA PHE A 278 2.55 -8.54 -29.62
C PHE A 278 3.24 -9.12 -28.38
N HIS A 279 2.59 -9.12 -27.23
CA HIS A 279 3.07 -9.92 -26.09
C HIS A 279 1.95 -10.38 -25.17
N PHE A 280 2.21 -11.50 -24.50
CA PHE A 280 1.36 -11.97 -23.41
C PHE A 280 1.74 -11.26 -22.11
N LYS A 281 0.75 -10.99 -21.27
CA LYS A 281 0.96 -10.52 -19.90
C LYS A 281 0.94 -11.70 -18.93
N GLY A 282 2.10 -12.07 -18.41
CA GLY A 282 2.24 -13.03 -17.31
C GLY A 282 2.22 -12.39 -15.93
N GLY A 283 2.74 -11.18 -15.81
CA GLY A 283 2.80 -10.48 -14.53
C GLY A 283 3.16 -9.00 -14.66
N GLN A 284 3.00 -8.26 -13.57
CA GLN A 284 3.49 -6.89 -13.41
C GLN A 284 4.07 -6.72 -12.01
N GLY A 285 5.11 -5.88 -11.86
CA GLY A 285 5.87 -5.74 -10.63
C GLY A 285 5.04 -5.34 -9.39
N ALA A 286 3.89 -4.68 -9.58
CA ALA A 286 3.00 -4.23 -8.50
C ALA A 286 2.01 -5.28 -7.98
N LYS A 287 1.68 -6.31 -8.77
CA LYS A 287 0.61 -7.28 -8.43
C LYS A 287 0.74 -8.60 -9.21
N THR A 288 1.89 -9.22 -9.11
CA THR A 288 2.13 -10.54 -9.71
C THR A 288 1.30 -11.62 -9.01
N GLY A 289 0.79 -12.59 -9.77
CA GLY A 289 -0.07 -13.65 -9.25
C GLY A 289 -1.53 -13.23 -9.03
N THR A 290 -1.91 -12.02 -9.42
CA THR A 290 -3.30 -11.55 -9.43
C THR A 290 -3.64 -10.90 -10.77
N GLY A 291 -4.93 -10.76 -11.07
CA GLY A 291 -5.35 -10.02 -12.25
C GLY A 291 -5.46 -8.51 -12.05
N GLY A 292 -5.65 -7.81 -13.18
CA GLY A 292 -6.10 -6.42 -13.22
C GLY A 292 -7.45 -6.22 -12.53
N HIS A 293 -7.65 -5.03 -11.96
CA HIS A 293 -8.94 -4.63 -11.40
C HIS A 293 -9.19 -3.17 -11.77
N LEU A 294 -10.28 -2.92 -12.48
CA LEU A 294 -10.81 -1.59 -12.73
C LEU A 294 -12.20 -1.48 -12.08
N PRO A 295 -12.41 -0.54 -11.14
CA PRO A 295 -13.70 -0.33 -10.51
C PRO A 295 -14.81 -0.06 -11.53
N GLY A 296 -16.01 -0.59 -11.28
CA GLY A 296 -17.15 -0.46 -12.21
C GLY A 296 -17.56 0.99 -12.50
N GLU A 297 -17.38 1.90 -11.53
CA GLU A 297 -17.62 3.34 -11.72
C GLU A 297 -16.77 3.95 -12.85
N LYS A 298 -15.60 3.37 -13.16
CA LYS A 298 -14.75 3.79 -14.27
C LYS A 298 -15.09 3.09 -15.59
N VAL A 299 -15.83 1.99 -15.56
CA VAL A 299 -16.22 1.23 -16.76
C VAL A 299 -17.46 1.88 -17.34
N GLN A 300 -17.28 2.99 -18.05
CA GLN A 300 -18.35 3.79 -18.64
C GLN A 300 -17.96 4.22 -20.05
N GLY A 301 -18.97 4.50 -20.90
CA GLY A 301 -18.77 5.03 -22.26
C GLY A 301 -17.73 4.24 -23.06
N LYS A 302 -16.73 4.94 -23.61
CA LYS A 302 -15.69 4.34 -24.47
C LYS A 302 -14.86 3.25 -23.76
N ILE A 303 -14.71 3.30 -22.43
CA ILE A 303 -13.99 2.23 -21.69
C ILE A 303 -14.79 0.93 -21.75
N ALA A 304 -16.11 1.01 -21.58
CA ALA A 304 -17.00 -0.15 -21.67
C ALA A 304 -17.01 -0.71 -23.10
N GLU A 305 -17.09 0.16 -24.11
CA GLU A 305 -17.02 -0.22 -25.54
C GLU A 305 -15.70 -0.90 -25.91
N VAL A 306 -14.55 -0.30 -25.57
CA VAL A 306 -13.23 -0.84 -25.91
C VAL A 306 -12.97 -2.19 -25.23
N ARG A 307 -13.49 -2.38 -24.01
CA ARG A 307 -13.34 -3.62 -23.24
C ARG A 307 -14.40 -4.67 -23.55
N GLU A 308 -15.42 -4.32 -24.32
CA GLU A 308 -16.59 -5.17 -24.61
C GLU A 308 -17.32 -5.59 -23.32
N LEU A 309 -17.57 -4.61 -22.43
CA LEU A 309 -18.25 -4.78 -21.14
C LEU A 309 -19.51 -3.92 -21.05
N GLU A 310 -20.48 -4.35 -20.24
CA GLU A 310 -21.63 -3.52 -19.89
C GLU A 310 -21.20 -2.36 -18.96
N PRO A 311 -21.67 -1.12 -19.20
CA PRO A 311 -21.34 0.03 -18.36
C PRO A 311 -21.70 -0.20 -16.87
N GLY A 312 -20.81 0.22 -15.98
CA GLY A 312 -20.92 0.01 -14.53
C GLY A 312 -20.39 -1.34 -14.03
N THR A 313 -20.06 -2.27 -14.92
CA THR A 313 -19.56 -3.60 -14.54
C THR A 313 -18.07 -3.53 -14.17
N PRO A 314 -17.66 -3.94 -12.96
CA PRO A 314 -16.25 -4.00 -12.60
C PRO A 314 -15.46 -4.92 -13.55
N ALA A 315 -14.35 -4.43 -14.09
CA ALA A 315 -13.47 -5.24 -14.92
C ALA A 315 -12.45 -5.96 -14.03
N ILE A 316 -12.70 -7.24 -13.76
CA ILE A 316 -11.85 -8.09 -12.92
C ILE A 316 -11.19 -9.13 -13.80
N SER A 317 -9.86 -9.11 -13.87
CA SER A 317 -9.12 -10.14 -14.60
C SER A 317 -8.81 -11.33 -13.70
N PRO A 318 -8.84 -12.56 -14.24
CA PRO A 318 -8.27 -13.72 -13.56
C PRO A 318 -6.74 -13.59 -13.38
N ALA A 319 -6.14 -14.35 -12.46
CA ALA A 319 -4.70 -14.33 -12.23
C ALA A 319 -3.86 -14.92 -13.39
N ARG A 320 -4.47 -15.81 -14.19
CA ARG A 320 -3.91 -16.43 -15.40
C ARG A 320 -5.00 -16.58 -16.46
N PHE A 321 -4.64 -16.88 -17.70
CA PHE A 321 -5.61 -17.35 -18.70
C PHE A 321 -6.32 -18.62 -18.16
N PRO A 322 -7.63 -18.59 -17.86
CA PRO A 322 -8.29 -19.68 -17.13
C PRO A 322 -8.23 -21.02 -17.86
N ASP A 323 -8.35 -20.94 -19.18
CA ASP A 323 -8.38 -22.04 -20.15
C ASP A 323 -6.98 -22.53 -20.56
N TRP A 324 -5.90 -21.83 -20.17
CA TRP A 324 -4.54 -22.25 -20.48
C TRP A 324 -3.84 -22.81 -19.24
N THR A 325 -3.40 -24.06 -19.34
CA THR A 325 -2.77 -24.84 -18.28
C THR A 325 -1.35 -25.29 -18.62
N GLU A 326 -0.93 -25.15 -19.88
CA GLU A 326 0.40 -25.54 -20.35
C GLU A 326 1.00 -24.51 -21.31
N LEU A 327 2.33 -24.53 -21.45
CA LEU A 327 3.07 -23.59 -22.30
C LEU A 327 2.76 -23.76 -23.80
N GLY A 328 2.39 -24.97 -24.23
CA GLY A 328 2.02 -25.27 -25.62
C GLY A 328 0.89 -24.40 -26.15
N GLN A 329 -0.09 -24.05 -25.31
CA GLN A 329 -1.21 -23.20 -25.69
C GLN A 329 -0.79 -21.75 -25.99
N PHE A 330 0.22 -21.25 -25.26
CA PHE A 330 0.82 -19.94 -25.57
C PHE A 330 1.59 -19.99 -26.89
N ARG A 331 2.29 -21.10 -27.17
CA ARG A 331 3.02 -21.31 -28.43
C ARG A 331 2.06 -21.33 -29.62
N GLU A 332 0.99 -22.12 -29.55
CA GLU A 332 -0.04 -22.19 -30.58
C GLU A 332 -0.66 -20.80 -30.87
N PHE A 333 -0.96 -20.04 -29.82
CA PHE A 333 -1.49 -18.69 -29.97
C PHE A 333 -0.46 -17.73 -30.58
N ALA A 334 0.82 -17.82 -30.17
CA ALA A 334 1.90 -17.02 -30.73
C ALA A 334 2.11 -17.31 -32.22
N ASP A 335 1.99 -18.58 -32.62
CA ASP A 335 2.10 -19.00 -34.01
C ASP A 335 0.92 -18.47 -34.85
N GLU A 336 -0.31 -18.49 -34.32
CA GLU A 336 -1.47 -17.88 -34.97
C GLU A 336 -1.31 -16.35 -35.11
N VAL A 337 -0.78 -15.66 -34.10
CA VAL A 337 -0.44 -14.23 -34.19
C VAL A 337 0.54 -14.00 -35.33
N ARG A 338 1.60 -14.82 -35.43
CA ARG A 338 2.60 -14.70 -36.50
C ARG A 338 2.01 -14.98 -37.87
N GLU A 339 1.16 -15.98 -38.01
CA GLU A 339 0.49 -16.31 -39.26
C GLU A 339 -0.36 -15.12 -39.76
N ARG A 340 -1.21 -14.58 -38.89
CA ARG A 340 -2.15 -13.49 -39.24
C ARG A 340 -1.46 -12.15 -39.52
N THR A 341 -0.32 -11.90 -38.89
CA THR A 341 0.43 -10.63 -39.02
C THR A 341 1.52 -10.69 -40.08
N GLY A 342 1.82 -11.88 -40.63
CA GLY A 342 2.97 -12.12 -41.49
C GLY A 342 4.30 -12.13 -40.73
N GLY A 343 4.27 -12.35 -39.41
CA GLY A 343 5.43 -12.66 -38.57
C GLY A 343 6.04 -11.46 -37.83
N ILE A 344 5.21 -10.64 -37.19
CA ILE A 344 5.68 -9.65 -36.20
C ILE A 344 6.29 -10.37 -34.98
N PRO A 345 7.18 -9.71 -34.20
CA PRO A 345 7.70 -10.28 -32.96
C PRO A 345 6.62 -10.50 -31.92
N VAL A 346 6.70 -11.66 -31.25
CA VAL A 346 5.85 -12.03 -30.11
C VAL A 346 6.69 -12.11 -28.85
N GLY A 347 6.30 -11.42 -27.79
CA GLY A 347 7.02 -11.37 -26.53
C GLY A 347 6.25 -11.93 -25.36
N PHE A 348 6.90 -11.94 -24.19
CA PHE A 348 6.27 -12.26 -22.93
C PHE A 348 6.64 -11.22 -21.88
N LYS A 349 5.64 -10.66 -21.20
CA LYS A 349 5.83 -9.75 -20.08
C LYS A 349 5.80 -10.53 -18.77
N LEU A 350 6.92 -10.49 -18.07
CA LEU A 350 7.17 -11.16 -16.81
C LEU A 350 7.34 -10.11 -15.71
N SER A 351 7.00 -10.51 -14.49
CA SER A 351 7.47 -9.82 -13.30
C SER A 351 8.65 -10.57 -12.73
N ALA A 352 9.64 -9.86 -12.17
CA ALA A 352 10.87 -10.43 -11.67
C ALA A 352 10.63 -11.30 -10.42
N GLN A 353 10.26 -12.57 -10.63
CA GLN A 353 10.06 -13.58 -9.59
C GLN A 353 11.15 -14.66 -9.68
N HIS A 354 10.83 -15.81 -10.30
CA HIS A 354 11.78 -16.88 -10.55
C HIS A 354 12.43 -16.68 -11.92
N ILE A 355 13.12 -15.54 -12.07
CA ILE A 355 13.58 -14.95 -13.34
C ILE A 355 14.09 -15.99 -14.34
N GLU A 356 15.09 -16.81 -13.97
CA GLU A 356 15.69 -17.79 -14.89
C GLU A 356 14.69 -18.87 -15.32
N LYS A 357 13.87 -19.38 -14.39
CA LYS A 357 12.85 -20.39 -14.71
C LYS A 357 11.72 -19.82 -15.58
N ASP A 358 11.33 -18.58 -15.31
CA ASP A 358 10.30 -17.89 -16.07
C ASP A 358 10.81 -17.52 -17.48
N ILE A 359 12.10 -17.18 -17.62
CA ILE A 359 12.77 -17.00 -18.92
C ILE A 359 12.87 -18.34 -19.67
N ASP A 360 13.27 -19.43 -19.01
CA ASP A 360 13.30 -20.77 -19.63
C ASP A 360 11.93 -21.16 -20.20
N ALA A 361 10.85 -20.92 -19.44
CA ALA A 361 9.48 -21.15 -19.90
C ALA A 361 9.11 -20.26 -21.10
N ALA A 362 9.48 -18.98 -21.09
CA ALA A 362 9.25 -18.06 -22.21
C ALA A 362 10.02 -18.50 -23.47
N LEU A 363 11.26 -18.98 -23.32
CA LEU A 363 12.05 -19.54 -24.41
C LEU A 363 11.42 -20.82 -24.97
N GLU A 364 10.85 -21.67 -24.13
CA GLU A 364 10.09 -22.86 -24.56
C GLU A 364 8.85 -22.47 -25.38
N ILE A 365 8.13 -21.40 -25.01
CA ILE A 365 7.03 -20.86 -25.84
C ILE A 365 7.55 -20.40 -27.20
N GLY A 366 8.81 -19.99 -27.30
CA GLY A 366 9.44 -19.50 -28.52
C GLY A 366 9.19 -18.02 -28.76
N VAL A 367 9.23 -17.20 -27.70
CA VAL A 367 9.08 -15.75 -27.81
C VAL A 367 10.33 -15.07 -28.37
N ASP A 368 10.14 -13.94 -29.04
CA ASP A 368 11.17 -13.13 -29.70
C ASP A 368 11.78 -12.07 -28.77
N TYR A 369 11.08 -11.70 -27.68
CA TYR A 369 11.54 -10.73 -26.67
C TYR A 369 10.85 -10.94 -25.32
N ILE A 370 11.44 -10.39 -24.26
CA ILE A 370 10.90 -10.44 -22.89
C ILE A 370 10.84 -9.02 -22.34
N ILE A 371 9.73 -8.70 -21.67
CA ILE A 371 9.62 -7.51 -20.82
C ILE A 371 9.75 -7.98 -19.39
N LEU A 372 10.77 -7.52 -18.65
CA LEU A 372 11.00 -7.90 -17.26
C LEU A 372 10.67 -6.73 -16.32
N ASP A 373 9.52 -6.80 -15.65
CA ASP A 373 9.09 -5.82 -14.67
C ASP A 373 9.68 -6.13 -13.30
N GLY A 374 10.56 -5.27 -12.80
CA GLY A 374 11.04 -5.34 -11.41
C GLY A 374 10.06 -4.76 -10.38
N ARG A 375 10.39 -4.96 -9.11
CA ARG A 375 9.73 -4.28 -7.98
C ARG A 375 9.82 -2.77 -8.15
N GLY A 376 8.73 -2.08 -7.82
CA GLY A 376 8.60 -0.63 -8.02
C GLY A 376 7.79 -0.24 -9.27
N GLY A 377 7.40 -1.21 -10.09
CA GLY A 377 6.46 -0.98 -11.20
C GLY A 377 5.17 -0.30 -10.73
N GLY A 378 4.66 0.64 -11.54
CA GLY A 378 3.42 1.37 -11.27
C GLY A 378 2.16 0.54 -11.52
N THR A 379 1.03 1.02 -10.98
CA THR A 379 -0.29 0.44 -11.23
C THR A 379 -1.37 1.49 -10.97
N GLY A 380 -2.49 1.42 -11.68
CA GLY A 380 -3.67 2.24 -11.36
C GLY A 380 -4.33 1.81 -10.04
N ALA A 381 -4.19 0.53 -9.68
CA ALA A 381 -4.65 -0.04 -8.40
C ALA A 381 -3.99 -1.41 -8.16
N ALA A 382 -3.42 -1.61 -6.96
CA ALA A 382 -3.02 -2.92 -6.45
C ALA A 382 -3.25 -3.01 -4.94
N PRO A 383 -3.57 -4.20 -4.40
CA PRO A 383 -3.55 -4.41 -2.96
C PRO A 383 -2.13 -4.17 -2.40
N LEU A 384 -2.04 -3.46 -1.28
CA LEU A 384 -0.77 -3.07 -0.65
C LEU A 384 0.11 -4.28 -0.33
N ILE A 385 -0.51 -5.37 0.12
CA ILE A 385 0.21 -6.61 0.43
C ILE A 385 1.00 -7.14 -0.77
N PHE A 386 0.47 -7.03 -1.99
CA PHE A 386 1.21 -7.43 -3.20
C PHE A 386 2.24 -6.37 -3.55
N ARG A 387 1.82 -5.11 -3.72
CA ARG A 387 2.67 -4.00 -4.15
C ARG A 387 3.95 -3.90 -3.32
N ASP A 388 3.81 -4.06 -2.00
CA ASP A 388 4.88 -3.80 -1.04
C ASP A 388 5.69 -5.05 -0.68
N ASN A 389 5.36 -6.26 -1.15
CA ASN A 389 6.03 -7.48 -0.67
C ASN A 389 6.48 -8.48 -1.73
N ILE A 390 6.25 -8.19 -3.02
CA ILE A 390 6.64 -9.10 -4.11
C ILE A 390 7.70 -8.49 -5.03
N SER A 391 8.23 -9.34 -5.93
CA SER A 391 9.19 -9.02 -6.98
C SER A 391 10.60 -8.65 -6.49
N VAL A 392 11.59 -9.05 -7.28
CA VAL A 392 12.98 -8.57 -7.18
C VAL A 392 13.05 -7.15 -7.76
N PRO A 393 13.75 -6.19 -7.13
CA PRO A 393 13.98 -4.87 -7.72
C PRO A 393 14.65 -4.93 -9.11
N THR A 394 14.35 -3.96 -9.98
CA THR A 394 14.78 -3.99 -11.39
C THR A 394 16.29 -4.14 -11.58
N ILE A 395 17.10 -3.39 -10.82
CA ILE A 395 18.57 -3.42 -10.95
C ILE A 395 19.14 -4.83 -10.67
N PRO A 396 18.89 -5.46 -9.51
CA PRO A 396 19.36 -6.83 -9.25
C PRO A 396 18.67 -7.88 -10.13
N ALA A 397 17.45 -7.62 -10.62
CA ALA A 397 16.78 -8.52 -11.56
C ALA A 397 17.47 -8.54 -12.94
N LEU A 398 17.91 -7.39 -13.44
CA LEU A 398 18.56 -7.26 -14.74
C LEU A 398 19.93 -7.95 -14.82
N ALA A 399 20.61 -8.13 -13.69
CA ALA A 399 21.91 -8.79 -13.62
C ALA A 399 21.84 -10.32 -13.71
N ARG A 400 20.62 -10.88 -13.74
CA ARG A 400 20.34 -12.32 -13.77
C ARG A 400 19.80 -12.70 -15.14
#